data_AF-A0A162LU09-F1
#
_entry.id   AF-A0A162LU09-F1
#
_cell.length_a   1.000
_cell.length_b   1.000
_cell.length_c   1.000
_cell.angle_alpha   90.00
_cell.angle_beta   90.00
_cell.angle_gamma   90.00
#
_symmetry.space_group_name_H-M   'P 1'
#
loop_
_entity.id
_entity.type
_entity.pdbx_description
1 polymer ?
#
loop_
_entity_poly.entity_id
_entity_poly.type
_entity_poly.pdbx_seq_one_letter_code
_entity_poly.pdbx_strand_id
1 'polypeptide(L)'
;MALGLDDDELKSVEQILSRLAQLSSSIQSLKMDILKSNPLPHPDSLHASARILQRNLSTVLDCLSENAELFSRVAVRPSTNYPGRAQENVLTQLLRKKLEPDVEELVEEGREAARRVTPEGVAELQAIWDELRAWTQSRIAEYVRDEAGDVYTKEERAMGVEKVRTGLRREIEEDDEEEDDDEDEDEDGRDGATAAAAAAAGVNEVAALPPRGPEIETLLWFMTRADFDVPRNIEYERKGAVLMRGLEGINIPPDSTDSVQPGASATQPMQL
;
A
#
# COMPACT_ATOMS: atom_id res chain seq x y z
N MET A 1 -45.60 -24.84 -10.16
CA MET A 1 -44.26 -25.40 -10.42
C MET A 1 -43.86 -25.06 -11.85
N ALA A 2 -43.24 -23.90 -12.09
CA ALA A 2 -42.97 -23.42 -13.45
C ALA A 2 -41.48 -23.49 -13.86
N LEU A 3 -40.57 -23.89 -12.96
CA LEU A 3 -39.13 -23.88 -13.23
C LEU A 3 -38.41 -25.20 -12.92
N GLY A 4 -39.14 -26.24 -12.48
CA GLY A 4 -38.53 -27.54 -12.14
C GLY A 4 -37.48 -27.47 -11.04
N LEU A 5 -37.51 -26.42 -10.22
CA LEU A 5 -36.62 -26.20 -9.09
C LEU A 5 -37.13 -26.91 -7.84
N ASP A 6 -36.19 -27.41 -7.05
CA ASP A 6 -36.48 -27.90 -5.70
C ASP A 6 -36.73 -26.73 -4.74
N ASP A 7 -37.41 -27.00 -3.62
CA ASP A 7 -37.84 -25.98 -2.66
C ASP A 7 -36.64 -25.24 -2.03
N ASP A 8 -35.50 -25.92 -1.88
CA ASP A 8 -34.27 -25.32 -1.36
C ASP A 8 -33.53 -24.49 -2.42
N GLU A 9 -33.59 -24.89 -3.69
CA GLU A 9 -33.06 -24.09 -4.81
C GLU A 9 -33.90 -22.82 -5.03
N LEU A 10 -35.21 -22.89 -4.79
CA LEU A 10 -36.06 -21.71 -4.84
C LEU A 10 -35.68 -20.70 -3.73
N LYS A 11 -35.40 -21.18 -2.52
CA LYS A 11 -34.96 -20.32 -1.41
C LYS A 11 -33.62 -19.66 -1.70
N SER A 12 -32.66 -20.36 -2.32
CA SER A 12 -31.37 -19.76 -2.68
C SER A 12 -31.52 -18.67 -3.73
N VAL A 13 -32.40 -18.86 -4.73
CA VAL A 13 -32.74 -17.82 -5.72
C VAL A 13 -33.40 -16.61 -5.04
N GLU A 14 -34.37 -16.81 -4.16
CA GLU A 14 -35.02 -15.72 -3.42
C GLU A 14 -34.04 -14.96 -2.51
N GLN A 15 -33.11 -15.67 -1.88
CA GLN A 15 -32.05 -15.07 -1.09
C GLN A 15 -31.14 -14.18 -1.94
N ILE A 16 -30.76 -14.62 -3.14
CA ILE A 16 -29.94 -13.84 -4.07
C ILE A 16 -30.72 -12.62 -4.57
N LEU A 17 -32.01 -12.77 -4.90
CA LEU A 17 -32.87 -11.64 -5.28
C LEU A 17 -32.98 -10.60 -4.16
N SER A 18 -33.08 -11.05 -2.90
CA SER A 18 -33.08 -10.15 -1.74
C SER A 18 -31.77 -9.37 -1.62
N ARG A 19 -30.62 -10.03 -1.78
CA ARG A 19 -29.30 -9.36 -1.77
C ARG A 19 -29.12 -8.41 -2.95
N LEU A 20 -29.60 -8.76 -4.14
CA LEU A 20 -29.55 -7.90 -5.33
C LEU A 20 -30.44 -6.66 -5.15
N ALA A 21 -31.62 -6.82 -4.55
CA ALA A 21 -32.48 -5.70 -4.19
C ALA A 21 -31.81 -4.74 -3.19
N GLN A 22 -31.08 -5.29 -2.20
CA GLN A 22 -30.29 -4.48 -1.25
C GLN A 22 -29.16 -3.72 -1.95
N LEU A 23 -28.45 -4.36 -2.87
CA LEU A 23 -27.40 -3.70 -3.67
C LEU A 23 -27.99 -2.59 -4.54
N SER A 24 -29.12 -2.84 -5.21
CA SER A 24 -29.83 -1.85 -6.01
C SER A 24 -30.27 -0.65 -5.17
N SER A 25 -30.83 -0.89 -3.98
CA SER A 25 -31.18 0.19 -3.05
C SER A 25 -29.97 0.99 -2.62
N SER A 26 -28.82 0.34 -2.37
CA SER A 26 -27.56 1.00 -1.99
C SER A 26 -27.03 1.90 -3.11
N ILE A 27 -27.11 1.43 -4.37
CA ILE A 27 -26.72 2.21 -5.56
C ILE A 27 -27.65 3.41 -5.75
N GLN A 28 -28.96 3.22 -5.56
CA GLN A 28 -29.93 4.31 -5.66
C GLN A 28 -29.70 5.37 -4.58
N SER A 29 -29.42 4.98 -3.34
CA SER A 29 -29.07 5.91 -2.26
C SER A 29 -27.83 6.71 -2.60
N LEU A 30 -26.73 6.06 -3.03
CA LEU A 30 -25.51 6.75 -3.45
C LEU A 30 -25.78 7.73 -4.61
N LYS A 31 -26.54 7.30 -5.62
CA LYS A 31 -26.93 8.15 -6.75
C LYS A 31 -27.72 9.37 -6.26
N MET A 32 -28.67 9.18 -5.36
CA MET A 32 -29.45 10.28 -4.80
C MET A 32 -28.60 11.23 -3.97
N ASP A 33 -27.65 10.72 -3.19
CA ASP A 33 -26.74 11.53 -2.39
C ASP A 33 -25.86 12.41 -3.29
N ILE A 34 -25.29 11.85 -4.37
CA ILE A 34 -24.49 12.59 -5.35
C ILE A 34 -25.33 13.65 -6.09
N LEU A 35 -26.55 13.30 -6.50
CA LEU A 35 -27.41 14.21 -7.27
C LEU A 35 -28.00 15.35 -6.42
N LYS A 36 -28.23 15.11 -5.12
CA LYS A 36 -28.86 16.09 -4.23
C LYS A 36 -27.85 16.98 -3.50
N SER A 37 -26.62 16.52 -3.29
CA SER A 37 -25.61 17.32 -2.60
C SER A 37 -25.07 18.42 -3.51
N ASN A 38 -25.26 19.68 -3.10
CA ASN A 38 -24.54 20.83 -3.64
C ASN A 38 -24.08 21.72 -2.47
N PRO A 39 -22.78 21.76 -2.11
CA PRO A 39 -21.63 21.09 -2.74
C PRO A 39 -21.62 19.57 -2.54
N LEU A 40 -20.71 18.86 -3.22
CA LEU A 40 -20.53 17.40 -3.13
C LEU A 40 -20.52 16.91 -1.67
N PRO A 41 -20.95 15.66 -1.39
CA PRO A 41 -20.98 15.13 -0.04
C PRO A 41 -19.56 15.08 0.53
N HIS A 42 -19.44 15.12 1.86
CA HIS A 42 -18.14 14.95 2.51
C HIS A 42 -17.48 13.62 2.08
N PRO A 43 -16.17 13.59 1.79
CA PRO A 43 -15.47 12.41 1.29
C PRO A 43 -15.67 11.17 2.16
N ASP A 44 -15.73 11.32 3.48
CA ASP A 44 -15.97 10.20 4.40
C ASP A 44 -17.32 9.51 4.17
N SER A 45 -18.36 10.27 3.79
CA SER A 45 -19.68 9.72 3.47
C SER A 45 -19.65 8.92 2.16
N LEU A 46 -18.91 9.43 1.17
CA LEU A 46 -18.69 8.73 -0.10
C LEU A 46 -17.86 7.45 0.10
N HIS A 47 -16.82 7.50 0.93
CA HIS A 47 -15.99 6.34 1.24
C HIS A 47 -16.80 5.29 2.02
N ALA A 48 -17.64 5.71 2.97
CA ALA A 48 -18.51 4.81 3.72
C ALA A 48 -19.52 4.12 2.79
N SER A 49 -20.20 4.87 1.93
CA SER A 49 -21.16 4.31 0.95
C SER A 49 -20.50 3.40 -0.08
N ALA A 50 -19.31 3.74 -0.58
CA ALA A 50 -18.52 2.89 -1.46
C ALA A 50 -18.10 1.58 -0.77
N ARG A 51 -17.68 1.63 0.50
CA ARG A 51 -17.33 0.43 1.28
C ARG A 51 -18.53 -0.48 1.53
N ILE A 52 -19.71 0.10 1.78
CA ILE A 52 -20.97 -0.64 1.91
C ILE A 52 -21.32 -1.33 0.58
N LEU A 53 -21.20 -0.61 -0.54
CA LEU A 53 -21.43 -1.17 -1.87
C LEU A 53 -20.49 -2.33 -2.17
N GLN A 54 -19.19 -2.17 -1.91
CA GLN A 54 -18.22 -3.22 -2.12
C GLN A 54 -18.53 -4.47 -1.28
N ARG A 55 -18.92 -4.30 -0.02
CA ARG A 55 -19.32 -5.42 0.84
C ARG A 55 -20.56 -6.14 0.30
N ASN A 56 -21.58 -5.38 -0.11
CA ASN A 56 -22.79 -5.95 -0.69
C ASN A 56 -22.51 -6.66 -2.01
N LEU A 57 -21.66 -6.09 -2.86
CA LEU A 57 -21.19 -6.69 -4.12
C LEU A 57 -20.46 -8.01 -3.86
N SER A 58 -19.46 -8.02 -2.97
CA SER A 58 -18.74 -9.24 -2.57
C SER A 58 -19.71 -10.31 -2.10
N THR A 59 -20.66 -9.95 -1.24
CA THR A 59 -21.63 -10.90 -0.71
C THR A 59 -22.55 -11.47 -1.80
N VAL A 60 -22.93 -10.67 -2.79
CA VAL A 60 -23.71 -11.13 -3.96
C VAL A 60 -22.86 -12.07 -4.83
N LEU A 61 -21.59 -11.73 -5.07
CA LEU A 61 -20.67 -12.55 -5.84
C LEU A 61 -20.42 -13.90 -5.17
N ASP A 62 -20.21 -13.92 -3.85
CA ASP A 62 -20.03 -15.16 -3.08
C ASP A 62 -21.25 -16.07 -3.26
N CYS A 63 -22.46 -15.53 -3.04
CA CYS A 63 -23.70 -16.31 -3.22
C CYS A 63 -23.93 -16.77 -4.67
N LEU A 64 -23.55 -15.97 -5.67
CA LEU A 64 -23.63 -16.36 -7.08
C LEU A 64 -22.64 -17.48 -7.41
N SER A 65 -21.43 -17.43 -6.84
CA SER A 65 -20.40 -18.45 -7.04
C SER A 65 -20.79 -19.79 -6.40
N GLU A 66 -21.36 -19.76 -5.20
CA GLU A 66 -21.85 -20.95 -4.49
C GLU A 66 -22.98 -21.66 -5.25
N ASN A 67 -23.82 -20.89 -5.95
CA ASN A 67 -24.99 -21.41 -6.68
C ASN A 67 -24.77 -21.43 -8.21
N ALA A 68 -23.52 -21.36 -8.68
CA ALA A 68 -23.23 -21.23 -10.11
C ALA A 68 -23.77 -22.40 -10.96
N GLU A 69 -23.71 -23.62 -10.44
CA GLU A 69 -24.24 -24.82 -11.10
C GLU A 69 -25.76 -24.70 -11.33
N LEU A 70 -26.49 -24.23 -10.32
CA LEU A 70 -27.93 -24.00 -10.40
C LEU A 70 -28.27 -23.02 -11.54
N PHE A 71 -27.58 -21.89 -11.60
CA PHE A 71 -27.82 -20.87 -12.63
C PHE A 71 -27.45 -21.34 -14.04
N SER A 72 -26.46 -22.22 -14.18
CA SER A 72 -26.08 -22.79 -15.47
C SER A 72 -27.16 -23.73 -16.04
N ARG A 73 -27.89 -24.42 -15.16
CA ARG A 73 -28.96 -25.38 -15.52
C ARG A 73 -30.30 -24.69 -15.75
N VAL A 74 -30.57 -23.61 -15.04
CA VAL A 74 -31.86 -22.91 -15.08
C VAL A 74 -32.02 -22.16 -16.42
N ALA A 75 -32.92 -22.65 -17.26
CA ALA A 75 -33.34 -21.96 -18.47
C ALA A 75 -34.34 -20.85 -18.13
N VAL A 76 -33.86 -19.61 -17.96
CA VAL A 76 -34.71 -18.46 -17.70
C VAL A 76 -35.50 -18.08 -18.96
N ARG A 77 -36.83 -18.24 -18.89
CA ARG A 77 -37.77 -17.76 -19.91
C ARG A 77 -38.87 -16.95 -19.23
N PRO A 78 -39.39 -15.91 -19.89
CA PRO A 78 -40.55 -15.19 -19.37
C PRO A 78 -41.72 -16.16 -19.18
N SER A 79 -42.42 -16.05 -18.05
CA SER A 79 -43.63 -16.83 -17.81
C SER A 79 -44.75 -16.39 -18.75
N THR A 80 -45.73 -17.27 -18.98
CA THR A 80 -46.90 -16.96 -19.83
C THR A 80 -47.77 -15.84 -19.27
N ASN A 81 -47.59 -15.47 -18.00
CA ASN A 81 -48.28 -14.36 -17.33
C ASN A 81 -47.44 -13.07 -17.27
N TYR A 82 -46.26 -13.03 -17.91
CA TYR A 82 -45.41 -11.84 -17.89
C TYR A 82 -46.05 -10.69 -18.69
N PRO A 83 -46.08 -9.45 -18.17
CA PRO A 83 -46.72 -8.31 -18.83
C PRO A 83 -45.87 -7.77 -19.99
N GLY A 84 -45.88 -8.50 -21.12
CA GLY A 84 -45.00 -8.24 -22.27
C GLY A 84 -45.14 -6.84 -22.89
N ARG A 85 -46.34 -6.24 -22.87
CA ARG A 85 -46.57 -4.88 -23.43
C ARG A 85 -46.14 -3.75 -22.49
N ALA A 86 -46.19 -3.95 -21.17
CA ALA A 86 -45.82 -2.91 -20.21
C ALA A 86 -44.31 -2.89 -19.94
N GLN A 87 -43.66 -4.05 -20.02
CA GLN A 87 -42.25 -4.24 -19.71
C GLN A 87 -41.47 -4.81 -20.91
N GLU A 88 -41.77 -4.30 -22.10
CA GLU A 88 -41.13 -4.71 -23.35
C GLU A 88 -39.63 -4.35 -23.38
N ASN A 89 -39.26 -3.18 -22.87
CA ASN A 89 -37.86 -2.74 -22.83
C ASN A 89 -37.00 -3.69 -21.99
N VAL A 90 -37.48 -4.07 -20.80
CA VAL A 90 -36.82 -5.03 -19.91
C VAL A 90 -36.72 -6.40 -20.60
N LEU A 91 -37.77 -6.83 -21.28
CA LEU A 91 -37.77 -8.11 -22.00
C LEU A 91 -36.75 -8.12 -23.15
N THR A 92 -36.61 -7.01 -23.86
CA THR A 92 -35.66 -6.86 -24.97
C THR A 92 -34.21 -6.87 -24.47
N GLN A 93 -33.96 -6.33 -23.27
CA GLN A 93 -32.66 -6.41 -22.61
C GLN A 93 -32.35 -7.85 -22.16
N LEU A 94 -33.29 -8.51 -21.47
CA LEU A 94 -33.09 -9.86 -20.93
C LEU A 94 -33.02 -10.97 -22.00
N LEU A 95 -33.70 -10.81 -23.13
CA LEU A 95 -33.67 -11.77 -24.25
C LEU A 95 -32.50 -11.53 -25.22
N ARG A 96 -31.62 -10.56 -24.93
CA ARG A 96 -30.45 -10.34 -25.76
C ARG A 96 -29.48 -11.51 -25.62
N LYS A 97 -29.07 -12.09 -26.75
CA LYS A 97 -28.11 -13.21 -26.79
C LYS A 97 -26.66 -12.78 -26.56
N LYS A 98 -26.38 -11.48 -26.74
CA LYS A 98 -25.06 -10.88 -26.57
C LYS A 98 -25.11 -9.91 -25.39
N LEU A 99 -24.00 -9.82 -24.68
CA LEU A 99 -23.84 -8.84 -23.63
C LEU A 99 -23.75 -7.42 -24.25
N GLU A 100 -23.85 -6.39 -23.43
CA GLU A 100 -23.54 -5.03 -23.89
C GLU A 100 -22.04 -4.91 -24.19
N PRO A 101 -21.64 -4.12 -25.21
CA PRO A 101 -20.24 -4.05 -25.65
C PRO A 101 -19.28 -3.72 -24.51
N ASP A 102 -19.64 -2.75 -23.66
CA ASP A 102 -18.81 -2.33 -22.52
C ASP A 102 -18.63 -3.46 -21.48
N VAL A 103 -19.64 -4.31 -21.32
CA VAL A 103 -19.61 -5.42 -20.36
C VAL A 103 -18.94 -6.65 -20.99
N GLU A 104 -18.99 -6.80 -22.31
CA GLU A 104 -18.31 -7.88 -23.04
C GLU A 104 -16.79 -7.81 -22.85
N GLU A 105 -16.22 -6.60 -22.93
CA GLU A 105 -14.79 -6.37 -22.65
C GLU A 105 -14.43 -6.74 -21.20
N LEU A 106 -15.19 -6.25 -20.22
CA LEU A 106 -14.96 -6.55 -18.80
C LEU A 106 -15.11 -8.03 -18.46
N VAL A 107 -16.05 -8.72 -19.11
CA VAL A 107 -16.22 -10.18 -18.93
C VAL A 107 -15.04 -10.93 -19.55
N GLU A 108 -14.53 -10.48 -20.70
CA GLU A 108 -13.37 -11.11 -21.31
C GLU A 108 -12.11 -10.89 -20.46
N GLU A 109 -11.88 -9.68 -19.97
CA GLU A 109 -10.82 -9.39 -18.99
C GLU A 109 -10.95 -10.27 -17.74
N GLY A 110 -12.18 -10.40 -17.21
CA GLY A 110 -12.48 -11.27 -16.07
C GLY A 110 -12.19 -12.75 -16.35
N ARG A 111 -12.46 -13.24 -17.57
CA ARG A 111 -12.13 -14.61 -17.99
C ARG A 111 -10.64 -14.81 -18.12
N GLU A 112 -9.92 -13.86 -18.71
CA GLU A 112 -8.47 -13.93 -18.78
C GLU A 112 -7.84 -13.92 -17.38
N ALA A 113 -8.34 -13.06 -16.49
CA ALA A 113 -7.92 -13.01 -15.10
C ALA A 113 -8.19 -14.35 -14.38
N ALA A 114 -9.39 -14.92 -14.55
CA ALA A 114 -9.71 -16.24 -14.01
C ALA A 114 -8.79 -17.34 -14.56
N ARG A 115 -8.45 -17.29 -15.85
CA ARG A 115 -7.50 -18.22 -16.48
C ARG A 115 -6.10 -18.12 -15.85
N ARG A 116 -5.61 -16.91 -15.57
CA ARG A 116 -4.31 -16.68 -14.92
C ARG A 116 -4.24 -17.24 -13.49
N VAL A 117 -5.38 -17.36 -12.80
CA VAL A 117 -5.46 -17.87 -11.41
C VAL A 117 -5.60 -19.40 -11.35
N THR A 118 -5.81 -20.08 -12.49
CA THR A 118 -5.79 -21.55 -12.55
C THR A 118 -4.40 -22.11 -12.21
N PRO A 119 -4.27 -23.36 -11.74
CA PRO A 119 -2.96 -23.96 -11.46
C PRO A 119 -2.03 -23.95 -12.69
N GLU A 120 -2.60 -24.06 -13.89
CA GLU A 120 -1.87 -23.93 -15.16
C GLU A 120 -1.40 -22.48 -15.39
N GLY A 121 -2.27 -21.50 -15.17
CA GLY A 121 -1.92 -20.08 -15.27
C GLY A 121 -0.88 -19.63 -14.24
N VAL A 122 -0.93 -20.18 -13.02
CA VAL A 122 0.08 -19.95 -11.98
C VAL A 122 1.43 -20.57 -12.39
N ALA A 123 1.42 -21.76 -13.00
CA ALA A 123 2.64 -22.38 -13.50
C ALA A 123 3.27 -21.60 -14.67
N GLU A 124 2.44 -21.09 -15.59
CA GLU A 124 2.90 -20.18 -16.67
C GLU A 124 3.51 -18.89 -16.09
N LEU A 125 2.85 -18.28 -15.10
CA LEU A 125 3.35 -17.08 -14.46
C LEU A 125 4.66 -17.35 -13.69
N GLN A 126 4.74 -18.49 -13.02
CA GLN A 126 5.95 -18.93 -12.32
C GLN A 126 7.12 -19.15 -13.28
N ALA A 127 6.87 -19.71 -14.47
CA ALA A 127 7.90 -19.87 -15.50
C ALA A 127 8.47 -18.51 -15.94
N ILE A 128 7.61 -17.49 -16.12
CA ILE A 128 8.05 -16.12 -16.44
C ILE A 128 8.90 -15.54 -15.30
N TRP A 129 8.49 -15.75 -14.04
CA TRP A 129 9.25 -15.31 -12.87
C TRP A 129 10.60 -16.02 -12.74
N ASP A 130 10.65 -17.31 -13.04
CA ASP A 130 11.88 -18.09 -13.00
C ASP A 130 12.85 -17.65 -14.11
N GLU A 131 12.35 -17.33 -15.31
CA GLU A 131 13.15 -16.75 -16.39
C GLU A 131 13.71 -15.37 -15.99
N LEU A 132 12.86 -14.48 -15.46
CA LEU A 132 13.29 -13.17 -14.99
C LEU A 132 14.32 -13.28 -13.84
N ARG A 133 14.12 -14.24 -12.94
CA ARG A 133 15.07 -14.52 -11.85
C ARG A 133 16.41 -15.02 -12.39
N ALA A 134 16.40 -15.94 -13.35
CA ALA A 134 17.63 -16.43 -13.97
C ALA A 134 18.40 -15.31 -14.68
N TRP A 135 17.68 -14.42 -15.38
CA TRP A 135 18.27 -13.24 -16.01
C TRP A 135 18.84 -12.26 -14.98
N THR A 136 18.08 -11.91 -13.95
CA THR A 136 18.55 -10.97 -12.92
C THR A 136 19.74 -11.52 -12.15
N GLN A 137 19.75 -12.81 -11.79
CA GLN A 137 20.91 -13.45 -11.16
C GLN A 137 22.14 -13.44 -12.06
N SER A 138 21.98 -13.71 -13.36
CA SER A 138 23.08 -13.64 -14.32
C SER A 138 23.64 -12.22 -14.44
N ARG A 139 22.76 -11.20 -14.46
CA ARG A 139 23.15 -9.79 -14.54
C ARG A 139 23.81 -9.30 -13.25
N ILE A 140 23.31 -9.73 -12.09
CA ILE A 140 23.92 -9.45 -10.78
C ILE A 140 25.30 -10.10 -10.71
N ALA A 141 25.47 -11.34 -11.20
CA ALA A 141 26.77 -12.01 -11.24
C ALA A 141 27.76 -11.33 -12.20
N GLU A 142 27.30 -10.75 -13.32
CA GLU A 142 28.14 -9.88 -14.16
C GLU A 142 28.50 -8.59 -13.44
N TYR A 143 27.53 -7.96 -12.77
CA TYR A 143 27.77 -6.74 -12.00
C TYR A 143 28.80 -6.97 -10.88
N VAL A 144 28.63 -8.00 -10.06
CA VAL A 144 29.55 -8.31 -8.94
C VAL A 144 30.95 -8.65 -9.44
N ARG A 145 31.08 -9.38 -10.55
CA ARG A 145 32.39 -9.74 -11.10
C ARG A 145 33.12 -8.59 -11.78
N ASP A 146 32.40 -7.81 -12.58
CA ASP A 146 33.03 -6.90 -13.55
C ASP A 146 32.78 -5.42 -13.26
N GLU A 147 31.73 -5.07 -12.51
CA GLU A 147 31.28 -3.67 -12.33
C GLU A 147 31.31 -3.20 -10.86
N ALA A 148 31.20 -4.09 -9.87
CA ALA A 148 31.09 -3.71 -8.45
C ALA A 148 32.41 -3.18 -7.87
N GLY A 149 33.55 -3.72 -8.34
CA GLY A 149 34.88 -3.20 -8.02
C GLY A 149 35.38 -2.11 -8.98
N ASP A 150 34.57 -1.73 -9.99
CA ASP A 150 34.97 -0.77 -11.00
C ASP A 150 34.65 0.66 -10.54
N VAL A 151 35.71 1.46 -10.37
CA VAL A 151 35.61 2.87 -9.95
C VAL A 151 34.96 3.72 -11.06
N TYR A 152 34.92 3.23 -12.30
CA TYR A 152 34.41 3.97 -13.45
C TYR A 152 33.24 3.25 -14.10
N THR A 153 32.21 4.01 -14.49
CA THR A 153 31.06 3.42 -15.19
C THR A 153 31.43 3.01 -16.63
N LYS A 154 30.69 2.04 -17.19
CA LYS A 154 30.87 1.57 -18.58
C LYS A 154 30.83 2.72 -19.61
N GLU A 155 30.02 3.75 -19.35
CA GLU A 155 29.88 4.94 -20.20
C GLU A 155 31.07 5.91 -20.09
N GLU A 156 31.64 6.05 -18.89
CA GLU A 156 32.82 6.88 -18.64
C GLU A 156 34.09 6.28 -19.24
N ARG A 157 34.22 4.94 -19.24
CA ARG A 157 35.30 4.25 -19.95
C ARG A 157 35.23 4.47 -21.46
N ALA A 158 34.02 4.43 -22.04
CA ALA A 158 33.81 4.63 -23.47
C ALA A 158 34.13 6.08 -23.92
N MET A 159 33.91 7.06 -23.04
CA MET A 159 34.28 8.46 -23.27
C MET A 159 35.75 8.78 -22.93
N GLY A 160 36.49 7.79 -22.44
CA GLY A 160 37.87 7.90 -21.99
C GLY A 160 37.95 8.35 -20.52
N VAL A 161 38.60 7.53 -19.69
CA VAL A 161 38.81 7.76 -18.25
C VAL A 161 39.49 9.11 -17.95
N GLU A 162 40.23 9.64 -18.92
CA GLU A 162 40.90 10.95 -18.83
C GLU A 162 39.94 12.15 -18.74
N LYS A 163 38.69 11.99 -19.21
CA LYS A 163 37.69 13.06 -19.30
C LYS A 163 36.74 13.10 -18.08
N VAL A 164 36.85 12.12 -17.18
CA VAL A 164 36.06 12.05 -15.94
C VAL A 164 36.57 13.14 -14.98
N ARG A 165 35.73 14.14 -14.73
CA ARG A 165 36.07 15.38 -14.00
C ARG A 165 35.79 15.26 -12.48
N THR A 166 35.54 14.05 -11.98
CA THR A 166 35.44 13.79 -10.54
C THR A 166 36.85 13.44 -10.06
N GLY A 167 37.35 14.21 -9.10
CA GLY A 167 38.76 14.18 -8.66
C GLY A 167 39.17 12.96 -7.84
N LEU A 168 38.54 11.79 -8.00
CA LEU A 168 38.99 10.55 -7.37
C LEU A 168 39.92 9.81 -8.34
N ARG A 169 41.18 10.24 -8.36
CA ARG A 169 42.33 9.50 -8.91
C ARG A 169 43.24 9.05 -7.76
N ARG A 170 42.64 8.55 -6.68
CA ARG A 170 43.37 8.00 -5.54
C ARG A 170 43.08 6.51 -5.54
N GLU A 171 44.12 5.69 -5.64
CA GLU A 171 44.04 4.28 -5.26
C GLU A 171 43.51 4.25 -3.83
N ILE A 172 42.25 3.83 -3.67
CA ILE A 172 41.75 3.46 -2.35
C ILE A 172 42.51 2.17 -2.07
N GLU A 173 43.49 2.23 -1.16
CA GLU A 173 44.18 1.05 -0.65
C GLU A 173 43.10 0.02 -0.30
N GLU A 174 43.21 -1.15 -0.94
CA GLU A 174 42.48 -2.34 -0.52
C GLU A 174 42.98 -2.63 0.90
N ASP A 175 42.21 -2.21 1.91
CA ASP A 175 42.36 -2.75 3.26
C ASP A 175 41.95 -4.23 3.14
N ASP A 176 42.92 -5.06 2.78
CA ASP A 176 42.94 -6.49 3.09
C ASP A 176 42.96 -6.60 4.62
N GLU A 177 41.81 -6.37 5.26
CA GLU A 177 41.56 -6.85 6.61
C GLU A 177 41.56 -8.38 6.51
N GLU A 178 42.74 -8.98 6.70
CA GLU A 178 42.89 -10.38 7.04
C GLU A 178 41.92 -10.70 8.18
N GLU A 179 40.80 -11.37 7.86
CA GLU A 179 39.91 -11.98 8.85
C GLU A 179 40.74 -13.00 9.63
N ASP A 180 41.23 -12.58 10.80
CA ASP A 180 41.81 -13.45 11.82
C ASP A 180 40.72 -14.44 12.25
N ASP A 181 40.90 -15.68 11.80
CA ASP A 181 40.08 -16.85 12.07
C ASP A 181 40.34 -17.32 13.51
N ASP A 182 39.78 -16.60 14.49
CA ASP A 182 39.74 -17.04 15.89
C ASP A 182 38.57 -18.01 16.09
N GLU A 183 38.85 -19.29 15.82
CA GLU A 183 38.09 -20.45 16.28
C GLU A 183 38.03 -20.46 17.81
N ASP A 184 36.89 -20.12 18.41
CA ASP A 184 36.53 -20.57 19.75
C ASP A 184 35.12 -21.18 19.74
N GLU A 185 35.11 -22.50 19.54
CA GLU A 185 34.01 -23.38 19.96
C GLU A 185 33.87 -23.31 21.49
N ASP A 186 32.70 -22.91 22.00
CA ASP A 186 32.21 -23.51 23.24
C ASP A 186 30.68 -23.47 23.33
N GLU A 187 30.17 -24.68 23.57
CA GLU A 187 28.79 -25.13 23.60
C GLU A 187 28.12 -24.84 24.96
N ASP A 188 26.79 -24.87 24.94
CA ASP A 188 25.87 -25.09 26.07
C ASP A 188 25.47 -23.94 27.02
N GLY A 189 24.15 -23.72 27.09
CA GLY A 189 23.57 -22.90 28.14
C GLY A 189 22.07 -22.61 28.02
N ARG A 190 21.25 -23.62 27.73
CA ARG A 190 19.81 -23.59 27.98
C ARG A 190 19.53 -23.05 29.38
N ASP A 191 18.66 -22.04 29.52
CA ASP A 191 17.67 -22.03 30.59
C ASP A 191 16.52 -21.04 30.31
N GLY A 192 15.33 -21.60 30.23
CA GLY A 192 14.09 -20.85 30.25
C GLY A 192 13.69 -20.52 31.69
N ALA A 193 13.22 -19.29 31.92
CA ALA A 193 12.45 -18.96 33.11
C ALA A 193 11.27 -18.06 32.73
N THR A 194 10.10 -18.68 32.75
CA THR A 194 8.78 -18.06 32.80
C THR A 194 8.63 -17.18 34.04
N ALA A 195 7.98 -16.02 33.93
CA ALA A 195 7.24 -15.43 35.05
C ALA A 195 6.14 -14.49 34.54
N ALA A 196 4.91 -15.01 34.52
CA ALA A 196 3.72 -14.19 34.64
C ALA A 196 3.65 -13.65 36.08
N ALA A 197 3.52 -12.33 36.26
CA ALA A 197 2.73 -11.74 37.35
C ALA A 197 2.64 -10.21 37.25
N ALA A 198 1.40 -9.77 37.44
CA ALA A 198 1.00 -8.57 38.19
C ALA A 198 1.12 -7.20 37.53
N ALA A 199 -0.06 -6.78 37.05
CA ALA A 199 -0.51 -5.40 37.05
C ALA A 199 -0.42 -4.73 38.45
N ALA A 200 -0.41 -3.40 38.39
CA ALA A 200 -0.69 -2.41 39.44
C ALA A 200 0.44 -2.05 40.42
N ALA A 201 1.07 -0.90 40.17
CA ALA A 201 0.86 0.35 40.93
C ALA A 201 2.05 1.28 40.69
N GLY A 202 1.78 2.48 40.17
CA GLY A 202 2.82 3.40 39.70
C GLY A 202 3.53 4.18 40.80
N VAL A 203 4.76 4.61 40.50
CA VAL A 203 5.27 5.98 40.73
C VAL A 203 6.38 6.24 39.69
N ASN A 204 6.12 7.21 38.81
CA ASN A 204 7.05 8.16 38.17
C ASN A 204 8.54 7.80 37.99
N GLU A 205 8.89 7.19 36.85
CA GLU A 205 10.15 7.45 36.15
C GLU A 205 9.83 7.61 34.66
N VAL A 206 10.15 8.78 34.10
CA VAL A 206 9.98 9.06 32.67
C VAL A 206 11.06 8.25 31.94
N ALA A 207 10.71 7.05 31.49
CA ALA A 207 11.55 6.28 30.60
C ALA A 207 11.91 7.16 29.40
N ALA A 208 13.19 7.50 29.26
CA ALA A 208 13.70 8.26 28.15
C ALA A 208 13.42 7.46 26.86
N LEU A 209 12.41 7.90 26.11
CA LEU A 209 12.14 7.41 24.77
C LEU A 209 13.42 7.61 23.93
N PRO A 210 13.79 6.66 23.05
CA PRO A 210 14.99 6.77 22.23
C PRO A 210 14.95 8.09 21.43
N PRO A 211 16.10 8.77 21.25
CA PRO A 211 16.15 10.03 20.51
C PRO A 211 15.58 9.80 19.11
N ARG A 212 14.41 10.37 18.87
CA ARG A 212 13.65 10.15 17.64
C ARG A 212 13.88 11.34 16.72
N GLY A 213 14.15 11.04 15.44
CA GLY A 213 14.45 12.05 14.42
C GLY A 213 13.30 13.03 14.14
N PRO A 214 13.53 14.02 13.26
CA PRO A 214 12.57 15.09 12.97
C PRO A 214 11.24 14.56 12.41
N GLU A 215 10.18 15.34 12.60
CA GLU A 215 8.85 15.00 12.08
C GLU A 215 8.84 14.91 10.55
N ILE A 216 7.93 14.10 10.01
CA ILE A 216 7.90 13.77 8.58
C ILE A 216 7.58 15.00 7.71
N GLU A 217 6.75 15.91 8.20
CA GLU A 217 6.39 17.16 7.52
C GLU A 217 7.62 18.07 7.38
N THR A 218 8.51 18.07 8.37
CA THR A 218 9.78 18.81 8.32
C THR A 218 10.71 18.21 7.27
N LEU A 219 10.79 16.87 7.18
CA LEU A 219 11.59 16.19 6.15
C LEU A 219 11.06 16.43 4.73
N LEU A 220 9.73 16.36 4.55
CA LEU A 220 9.07 16.62 3.27
C LEU A 220 9.21 18.09 2.84
N TRP A 221 9.15 19.01 3.81
CA TRP A 221 9.40 20.43 3.56
C TRP A 221 10.85 20.69 3.15
N PHE A 222 11.81 20.11 3.87
CA PHE A 222 13.24 20.21 3.56
C PHE A 222 13.56 19.64 2.19
N MET A 223 13.02 18.48 1.81
CA MET A 223 13.25 17.87 0.50
C MET A 223 12.86 18.79 -0.67
N THR A 224 11.85 19.65 -0.48
CA THR A 224 11.33 20.50 -1.55
C THR A 224 11.91 21.91 -1.56
N ARG A 225 12.31 22.44 -0.41
CA ARG A 225 12.72 23.84 -0.26
C ARG A 225 14.09 24.06 0.38
N ALA A 226 14.75 22.98 0.80
CA ALA A 226 16.00 22.99 1.55
C ALA A 226 15.93 23.85 2.83
N ASP A 227 14.76 23.92 3.45
CA ASP A 227 14.48 24.68 4.67
C ASP A 227 13.81 23.78 5.71
N PHE A 228 14.08 24.03 7.00
CA PHE A 228 13.52 23.28 8.13
C PHE A 228 12.37 24.02 8.82
N ASP A 229 12.09 25.28 8.49
CA ASP A 229 10.98 26.03 9.08
C ASP A 229 9.65 25.75 8.36
N VAL A 230 8.86 24.85 8.94
CA VAL A 230 7.54 24.48 8.41
C VAL A 230 6.52 25.60 8.71
N PRO A 231 5.82 26.14 7.70
CA PRO A 231 4.81 27.18 7.88
C PRO A 231 3.68 26.78 8.83
N ARG A 232 3.18 27.76 9.59
CA ARG A 232 2.11 27.61 10.60
C ARG A 232 0.81 26.96 10.09
N ASN A 233 0.60 26.93 8.78
CA ASN A 233 -0.59 26.38 8.13
C ASN A 233 -0.52 24.87 7.88
N ILE A 234 0.64 24.25 8.09
CA ILE A 234 0.84 22.81 7.93
C ILE A 234 0.73 22.18 9.32
N GLU A 235 -0.26 21.31 9.50
CA GLU A 235 -0.44 20.58 10.74
C GLU A 235 0.48 19.36 10.77
N TYR A 236 1.14 19.14 11.91
CA TYR A 236 1.88 17.90 12.16
C TYR A 236 0.90 16.78 12.50
N GLU A 237 1.11 15.60 11.92
CA GLU A 237 0.28 14.42 12.20
C GLU A 237 0.40 13.97 13.68
N ARG A 238 1.55 14.22 14.31
CA ARG A 238 1.78 13.87 15.71
C ARG A 238 1.05 14.82 16.66
N LYS A 239 0.02 14.30 17.33
CA LYS A 239 -0.72 15.03 18.38
C LYS A 239 -0.37 14.46 19.76
N GLY A 240 0.28 15.26 20.60
CA GLY A 240 0.48 14.95 22.04
C GLY A 240 1.91 14.64 22.51
N ALA A 241 2.92 14.67 21.63
CA ALA A 241 4.33 14.70 22.04
C ALA A 241 4.88 16.14 21.92
N VAL A 242 6.01 16.42 22.58
CA VAL A 242 6.74 17.69 22.35
C VAL A 242 7.10 17.75 20.87
N LEU A 243 6.52 18.71 20.15
CA LEU A 243 6.77 18.94 18.73
C LEU A 243 8.16 19.54 18.59
N MET A 244 9.09 18.78 18.00
CA MET A 244 10.44 19.27 17.71
C MET A 244 10.36 20.14 16.45
N ARG A 245 10.61 21.46 16.59
CA ARG A 245 10.51 22.40 15.46
C ARG A 245 11.88 22.70 14.87
N GLY A 246 11.99 22.68 13.54
CA GLY A 246 13.21 23.08 12.85
C GLY A 246 14.34 22.08 13.06
N LEU A 247 15.49 22.54 13.58
CA LEU A 247 16.70 21.73 13.79
C LEU A 247 16.68 20.96 15.13
N GLU A 248 15.60 21.05 15.88
CA GLU A 248 15.44 20.36 17.15
C GLU A 248 15.40 18.84 16.94
N GLY A 249 16.33 18.10 17.55
CA GLY A 249 16.49 16.65 17.36
C GLY A 249 17.47 16.22 16.25
N ILE A 250 18.07 17.17 15.52
CA ILE A 250 19.17 16.89 14.59
C ILE A 250 20.48 16.90 15.40
N ASN A 251 21.17 15.77 15.46
CA ASN A 251 22.45 15.65 16.15
C ASN A 251 23.56 16.24 15.27
N ILE A 252 23.71 17.57 15.34
CA ILE A 252 24.79 18.28 14.64
C ILE A 252 26.05 18.15 15.50
N PRO A 253 27.13 17.53 14.99
CA PRO A 253 28.39 17.47 15.72
C PRO A 253 28.88 18.91 15.99
N PRO A 254 29.40 19.21 17.20
CA PRO A 254 29.84 20.56 17.52
C PRO A 254 31.00 20.96 16.60
N ASP A 255 30.84 22.05 15.86
CA ASP A 255 31.91 22.65 15.07
C ASP A 255 33.06 23.05 16.00
N SER A 256 34.22 22.44 15.79
CA SER A 256 35.49 22.89 16.34
C SER A 256 35.90 24.18 15.62
N THR A 257 35.27 25.29 15.97
CA THR A 257 35.74 26.62 15.58
C THR A 257 35.83 27.51 16.81
N ASP A 258 37.04 27.56 17.34
CA ASP A 258 37.51 28.61 18.23
C ASP A 258 37.49 29.93 17.46
N SER A 259 36.51 30.80 17.72
CA SER A 259 36.59 32.19 17.30
C SER A 259 35.77 33.13 18.19
N VAL A 260 36.49 33.75 19.13
CA VAL A 260 36.43 35.18 19.45
C VAL A 260 35.05 35.74 19.87
N GLN A 261 34.86 35.84 21.19
CA GLN A 261 33.96 36.82 21.80
C GLN A 261 34.38 38.26 21.43
N PRO A 262 33.47 39.12 20.95
CA PRO A 262 33.60 40.56 21.14
C PRO A 262 32.82 40.95 22.41
N GLY A 263 33.53 41.57 23.35
CA GLY A 263 33.01 41.98 24.64
C GLY A 263 31.88 43.01 24.54
N ALA A 264 30.86 42.82 25.39
CA ALA A 264 29.90 43.86 25.75
C ALA A 264 30.24 44.36 27.16
N SER A 265 30.78 45.57 27.18
CA SER A 265 31.10 46.38 28.35
C SER A 265 29.90 46.57 29.30
N ALA A 266 30.22 46.51 30.59
CA ALA A 266 29.33 46.65 31.72
C ALA A 266 28.63 48.01 31.81
N THR A 267 27.34 47.97 32.18
CA THR A 267 26.66 49.10 32.85
C THR A 267 25.75 48.52 33.94
N GLN A 268 26.22 48.52 35.19
CA GLN A 268 25.37 48.34 36.37
C GLN A 268 24.72 49.69 36.73
N PRO A 269 23.43 49.72 37.14
CA PRO A 269 22.85 50.90 37.75
C PRO A 269 23.22 50.99 39.24
N MET A 270 23.71 52.16 39.67
CA MET A 270 23.93 52.52 41.06
C MET A 270 22.60 52.55 41.83
N GLN A 271 22.60 51.95 43.02
CA GLN A 271 21.56 52.11 44.04
C GLN A 271 21.61 53.52 44.65
N LEU A 272 20.42 54.03 44.99
CA LEU A 272 20.12 54.60 46.30
C LEU A 272 18.73 54.10 46.72
#